data_AF-A0A9D4VXD4-F1
#
_entry.id   AF-A0A9D4VXD4-F1
#
_cell.length_a   1.000
_cell.length_b   1.000
_cell.length_c   1.000
_cell.angle_alpha   90.00
_cell.angle_beta   90.00
_cell.angle_gamma   90.00
#
_symmetry.space_group_name_H-M   'P 1'
#
loop_
_entity.id
_entity.type
_entity.pdbx_description
1 polymer ?
#
loop_
_entity_poly.entity_id
_entity_poly.type
_entity_poly.pdbx_seq_one_letter_code
_entity_poly.pdbx_strand_id
1 'polypeptide(L)'
;DAPCAFRISSEGLPLILPYITKQIIQASPVDFKHLLQDKDVKFTDFADAEFGKKAENLLPGCCVIVLGKENTVTKESLKVDESTIAIGCWRGRARLSVMVTAMDCQELLERLLIRLDTEKGSSGHVGGEACTEVEQ
;
A
#
# COMPACT_ATOMS: atom_id res chain seq x y z
N ASP A 1 -22.96 -2.20 -19.08
CA ASP A 1 -21.73 -2.87 -18.64
C ASP A 1 -20.78 -3.16 -19.78
N ALA A 2 -19.67 -2.43 -19.85
CA ALA A 2 -18.53 -2.89 -20.64
C ALA A 2 -17.69 -3.82 -19.74
N PRO A 3 -17.38 -5.06 -20.16
CA PRO A 3 -16.55 -5.96 -19.39
C PRO A 3 -15.14 -5.35 -19.30
N CYS A 4 -14.75 -4.93 -18.10
CA CYS A 4 -13.44 -4.37 -17.83
C CYS A 4 -12.37 -5.45 -18.11
N ALA A 5 -11.60 -5.29 -19.19
CA ALA A 5 -10.64 -6.26 -19.67
C ALA A 5 -9.45 -6.52 -18.71
N PHE A 6 -9.29 -5.70 -17.67
CA PHE A 6 -8.16 -5.80 -16.74
C PHE A 6 -8.61 -5.50 -15.31
N ARG A 7 -9.21 -6.50 -14.64
CA ARG A 7 -9.22 -6.53 -13.16
C ARG A 7 -7.88 -7.08 -12.72
N ILE A 8 -7.00 -6.21 -12.26
CA ILE A 8 -5.80 -6.68 -11.57
C ILE A 8 -6.26 -7.13 -10.18
N SER A 9 -6.23 -8.44 -9.95
CA SER A 9 -6.40 -8.98 -8.60
C SER A 9 -5.26 -8.51 -7.71
N SER A 10 -5.57 -8.19 -6.46
CA SER A 10 -4.64 -7.79 -5.39
C SER A 10 -3.39 -8.69 -5.34
N GLU A 11 -3.61 -9.99 -5.56
CA GLU A 11 -2.61 -11.07 -5.55
C GLU A 11 -1.56 -11.00 -6.67
N GLY A 12 -1.87 -10.36 -7.80
CA GLY A 12 -0.94 -10.23 -8.93
C GLY A 12 -0.10 -8.95 -8.89
N LEU A 13 -0.50 -7.96 -8.08
CA LEU A 13 0.15 -6.65 -8.03
C LEU A 13 1.64 -6.74 -7.67
N PRO A 14 2.07 -7.51 -6.64
CA PRO A 14 3.49 -7.64 -6.30
C PRO A 14 4.38 -8.12 -7.47
N LEU A 15 3.86 -9.00 -8.32
CA LEU A 15 4.61 -9.56 -9.45
C LEU A 15 4.73 -8.59 -10.62
N ILE A 16 3.73 -7.71 -10.82
CA ILE A 16 3.71 -6.75 -11.92
C ILE A 16 4.21 -5.36 -11.54
N LEU A 17 4.24 -5.03 -10.24
CA LEU A 17 4.74 -3.76 -9.72
C LEU A 17 6.13 -3.39 -10.25
N PRO A 18 7.11 -4.31 -10.47
CA PRO A 18 8.40 -3.98 -11.08
C PRO A 18 8.30 -3.45 -12.52
N TYR A 19 7.21 -3.77 -13.22
CA TYR A 19 6.98 -3.40 -14.62
C TYR A 19 6.02 -2.21 -14.77
N ILE A 20 5.26 -1.88 -13.73
CA ILE A 20 4.39 -0.70 -13.71
C ILE A 20 5.23 0.51 -13.30
N THR A 21 5.44 1.46 -14.21
CA THR A 21 6.37 2.58 -13.95
C THR A 21 5.70 3.95 -13.88
N LYS A 22 4.43 4.09 -14.32
CA LYS A 22 3.81 5.40 -14.58
C LYS A 22 2.60 5.77 -13.71
N GLN A 23 1.94 4.80 -13.09
CA GLN A 23 0.72 5.07 -12.31
C GLN A 23 0.81 4.45 -10.92
N ILE A 24 1.98 4.54 -10.28
CA ILE A 24 2.17 4.11 -8.90
C ILE A 24 2.45 5.32 -8.03
N ILE A 25 1.72 5.42 -6.92
CA ILE A 25 2.01 6.40 -5.86
C ILE A 25 2.02 5.71 -4.49
N GLN A 26 2.82 6.24 -3.58
CA GLN A 26 2.90 5.75 -2.21
C GLN A 26 1.96 6.55 -1.32
N ALA A 27 1.15 5.86 -0.52
CA ALA A 27 0.25 6.47 0.46
C ALA A 27 0.78 6.28 1.87
N SER A 28 0.44 7.22 2.75
CA SER A 28 0.60 7.04 4.20
C SER A 28 -0.27 5.88 4.70
N PRO A 29 0.07 5.23 5.82
CA PRO A 29 -0.80 4.20 6.41
C PRO A 29 -2.21 4.71 6.73
N VAL A 30 -2.34 6.00 7.08
CA VAL A 30 -3.62 6.65 7.38
C VAL A 30 -4.46 6.77 6.11
N ASP A 31 -3.89 7.28 5.03
CA ASP A 31 -4.59 7.42 3.75
C ASP A 31 -4.89 6.08 3.11
N PHE A 32 -3.97 5.11 3.24
CA PHE A 32 -4.16 3.76 2.75
C PHE A 32 -5.32 3.07 3.48
N LYS A 33 -5.40 3.22 4.81
CA LYS A 33 -6.53 2.75 5.60
C LYS A 33 -7.83 3.43 5.17
N HIS A 34 -7.81 4.74 4.97
CA HIS A 34 -8.98 5.50 4.53
C HIS A 34 -9.49 4.98 3.18
N LEU A 35 -8.61 4.68 2.22
CA LEU A 35 -8.96 4.07 0.93
C LEU A 35 -9.59 2.68 1.06
N LEU A 36 -9.08 1.85 1.97
CA LEU A 36 -9.62 0.50 2.18
C LEU A 36 -11.03 0.54 2.80
N GLN A 37 -11.30 1.53 3.65
CA GLN A 37 -12.59 1.71 4.32
C GLN A 37 -13.61 2.42 3.44
N ASP A 38 -13.20 3.52 2.82
CA ASP A 38 -14.02 4.35 1.95
C ASP A 38 -13.58 4.11 0.50
N LYS A 39 -14.37 3.33 -0.23
CA LYS A 39 -14.02 2.85 -1.57
C LYS A 39 -14.00 3.97 -2.63
N ASP A 40 -14.35 5.20 -2.26
CA ASP A 40 -14.41 6.36 -3.17
C ASP A 40 -14.04 7.66 -2.44
N VAL A 41 -12.75 8.02 -2.45
CA VAL A 41 -12.21 9.16 -1.68
C VAL A 41 -11.88 10.32 -2.61
N LYS A 42 -12.23 11.56 -2.23
CA LYS A 42 -11.83 12.75 -3.00
C LYS A 42 -10.37 13.10 -2.73
N PHE A 43 -9.71 13.74 -3.69
CA PHE A 43 -8.32 14.16 -3.52
C PHE A 43 -8.10 15.16 -2.36
N THR A 44 -9.14 15.89 -1.96
CA THR A 44 -9.11 16.84 -0.84
C THR A 44 -9.33 16.19 0.52
N ASP A 45 -9.82 14.95 0.56
CA ASP A 45 -10.19 14.25 1.80
C ASP A 45 -9.05 13.36 2.32
N PHE A 46 -7.89 13.35 1.65
CA PHE A 46 -6.68 12.71 2.13
C PHE A 46 -6.01 13.54 3.24
N ALA A 47 -5.46 12.86 4.24
CA ALA A 47 -4.70 13.46 5.32
C ALA A 47 -3.39 14.07 4.78
N ASP A 48 -2.72 13.38 3.84
CA ASP A 48 -1.57 13.92 3.12
C ASP A 48 -2.03 14.70 1.86
N ALA A 49 -1.93 16.03 1.94
CA ALA A 49 -2.24 16.93 0.83
C ALA A 49 -1.28 16.76 -0.37
N GLU A 50 -0.04 16.34 -0.16
CA GLU A 50 0.89 16.01 -1.24
C GLU A 50 0.49 14.72 -1.94
N PHE A 51 0.02 13.72 -1.19
CA PHE A 51 -0.56 12.50 -1.76
C PHE A 51 -1.77 12.81 -2.63
N GLY A 52 -2.71 13.63 -2.13
CA GLY A 52 -3.88 14.06 -2.90
C GLY A 52 -3.51 14.76 -4.22
N LYS A 53 -2.53 15.67 -4.19
CA LYS A 53 -1.99 16.31 -5.40
C LYS A 53 -1.32 15.31 -6.34
N LYS A 54 -0.53 14.37 -5.83
CA LYS A 54 0.09 13.32 -6.65
C LYS A 54 -0.96 12.46 -7.33
N ALA A 55 -2.02 12.07 -6.61
CA ALA A 55 -3.14 11.32 -7.14
C ALA A 55 -3.92 12.09 -8.21
N GLU A 56 -4.11 13.40 -8.02
CA GLU A 56 -4.76 14.27 -9.01
C GLU A 56 -3.96 14.41 -10.31
N ASN A 57 -2.62 14.42 -10.21
CA ASN A 57 -1.71 14.51 -11.35
C ASN A 57 -1.53 13.18 -12.12
N LEU A 58 -2.06 12.06 -11.61
CA LEU A 58 -2.04 10.80 -12.34
C LEU A 58 -2.92 10.86 -13.60
N LEU A 59 -2.59 10.06 -14.61
CA LEU A 59 -3.48 9.91 -15.76
C LEU A 59 -4.82 9.28 -15.30
N PRO A 60 -5.97 9.74 -15.83
CA PRO A 60 -7.24 9.06 -15.60
C PRO A 60 -7.16 7.57 -15.99
N GLY A 61 -7.62 6.68 -15.12
CA GLY A 61 -7.57 5.24 -15.35
C GLY A 61 -7.07 4.43 -14.15
N CYS A 62 -6.54 3.22 -14.43
CA CYS A 62 -6.07 2.29 -13.41
C CYS A 62 -4.69 2.70 -12.88
N CYS A 63 -4.63 3.05 -11.61
CA CYS A 63 -3.41 3.30 -10.86
C CYS A 63 -3.24 2.30 -9.72
N VAL A 64 -2.02 2.18 -9.22
CA VAL A 64 -1.67 1.33 -8.09
C VAL A 64 -1.23 2.21 -6.94
N ILE A 65 -1.82 1.98 -5.77
CA ILE A 65 -1.42 2.65 -4.53
C ILE A 65 -0.64 1.64 -3.71
N VAL A 66 0.54 2.05 -3.26
CA VAL A 66 1.42 1.21 -2.44
C VAL A 66 1.50 1.82 -1.05
N LEU A 67 1.46 0.99 -0.01
CA LEU A 67 1.70 1.43 1.35
C LEU A 67 3.17 1.90 1.49
N GLY A 68 3.38 3.17 1.82
CA GLY A 68 4.71 3.71 2.11
C GLY A 68 5.26 3.14 3.42
N LYS A 69 6.56 2.80 3.46
CA LYS A 69 7.28 2.54 4.72
C LYS A 69 7.71 3.88 5.31
N GLU A 70 7.60 4.04 6.62
CA GLU A 70 7.84 5.32 7.33
C GLU A 70 9.27 5.87 7.20
N ASN A 71 10.24 5.15 6.60
CA ASN A 71 11.64 5.55 6.68
C ASN A 71 12.49 5.50 5.40
N THR A 72 11.94 5.66 4.20
CA THR A 72 12.81 5.87 3.00
C THR A 72 12.24 6.89 2.05
N VAL A 73 12.70 8.13 2.20
CA VAL A 73 12.74 9.15 1.16
C VAL A 73 13.76 8.70 0.12
N THR A 74 13.37 7.86 -0.82
CA THR A 74 14.15 7.66 -2.05
C THR A 74 13.23 7.20 -3.17
N LYS A 75 12.94 8.14 -4.06
CA LYS A 75 12.76 7.87 -5.49
C LYS A 75 13.99 7.08 -5.91
N GLU A 76 13.96 5.76 -5.90
CA GLU A 76 14.72 4.89 -6.79
C GLU A 76 14.45 3.44 -6.37
N SER A 77 13.63 2.77 -7.18
CA SER A 77 13.27 1.36 -7.06
C SER A 77 12.34 1.07 -5.88
N LEU A 78 11.04 1.00 -6.14
CA LEU A 78 10.12 0.25 -5.27
C LEU A 78 10.71 -1.15 -5.14
N LYS A 79 11.38 -1.44 -4.02
CA LYS A 79 11.87 -2.79 -3.73
C LYS A 79 10.64 -3.57 -3.28
N VAL A 80 9.92 -4.10 -4.27
CA VAL A 80 8.72 -4.90 -4.07
C VAL A 80 9.17 -6.21 -3.46
N ASP A 81 8.99 -6.32 -2.16
CA ASP A 81 9.15 -7.56 -1.41
C ASP A 81 7.80 -8.27 -1.28
N GLU A 82 7.77 -9.58 -1.00
CA GLU A 82 6.53 -10.39 -0.84
C GLU A 82 5.56 -9.78 0.19
N SER A 83 6.12 -9.02 1.13
CA SER A 83 5.37 -8.37 2.19
C SER A 83 4.67 -7.08 1.72
N THR A 84 5.02 -6.50 0.57
CA THR A 84 4.51 -5.21 0.05
C THR A 84 2.98 -5.21 -0.09
N ILE A 85 2.32 -4.26 0.57
CA ILE A 85 0.88 -4.07 0.46
C ILE A 85 0.59 -3.03 -0.62
N ALA A 86 -0.15 -3.43 -1.65
CA ALA A 86 -0.54 -2.58 -2.75
C ALA A 86 -1.99 -2.87 -3.16
N ILE A 87 -2.65 -1.88 -3.73
CA ILE A 87 -4.05 -1.97 -4.17
C ILE A 87 -4.25 -1.27 -5.50
N GLY A 88 -5.10 -1.87 -6.35
CA GLY A 88 -5.55 -1.27 -7.60
C GLY A 88 -6.68 -0.27 -7.35
N CYS A 89 -6.49 0.94 -7.85
CA CYS A 89 -7.46 2.02 -7.79
C CYS A 89 -7.75 2.57 -9.18
N TRP A 90 -8.95 3.14 -9.34
CA TRP A 90 -9.37 3.90 -10.49
C TRP A 90 -9.29 5.40 -10.16
N ARG A 91 -8.43 6.12 -10.88
CA ARG A 91 -8.37 7.58 -10.82
C ARG A 91 -9.50 8.17 -11.67
N GLY A 92 -10.50 8.73 -11.00
CA GLY A 92 -11.54 9.56 -11.57
C GLY A 92 -11.16 11.04 -11.62
N ARG A 93 -12.07 11.91 -12.06
CA ARG A 93 -11.79 13.35 -12.27
C ARG A 93 -11.30 14.07 -11.00
N ALA A 94 -11.96 13.84 -9.87
CA ALA A 94 -11.69 14.50 -8.59
C ALA A 94 -11.60 13.51 -7.40
N ARG A 95 -11.54 12.21 -7.71
CA ARG A 95 -11.67 11.13 -6.75
C ARG A 95 -10.88 9.90 -7.16
N LEU A 96 -10.54 9.08 -6.17
CA LEU A 96 -9.86 7.82 -6.31
C LEU A 96 -10.78 6.71 -5.79
N SER A 97 -11.06 5.71 -6.62
CA SER A 97 -11.96 4.62 -6.26
C SER A 97 -11.25 3.28 -6.22
N VAL A 98 -11.53 2.45 -5.23
CA VAL A 98 -10.92 1.13 -5.09
C VAL A 98 -11.58 0.12 -6.05
N MET A 99 -10.78 -0.61 -6.83
CA MET A 99 -11.28 -1.55 -7.85
C MET A 99 -11.37 -3.01 -7.39
N VAL A 100 -10.98 -3.31 -6.15
CA VAL A 100 -10.99 -4.67 -5.59
C VAL A 100 -12.28 -4.96 -4.81
N THR A 101 -12.51 -6.22 -4.45
CA THR A 101 -13.73 -6.59 -3.74
C THR A 101 -13.70 -6.12 -2.28
N ALA A 102 -14.85 -6.14 -1.59
CA ALA A 102 -14.89 -5.88 -0.15
C ALA A 102 -14.02 -6.85 0.65
N MET A 103 -13.92 -8.11 0.19
CA MET A 103 -13.09 -9.13 0.83
C MET A 103 -11.60 -8.80 0.68
N ASP A 104 -11.17 -8.40 -0.52
CA ASP A 104 -9.80 -7.92 -0.74
C ASP A 104 -9.47 -6.71 0.15
N CYS A 105 -10.40 -5.75 0.27
CA CYS A 105 -10.20 -4.59 1.15
C CYS A 105 -9.99 -5.02 2.61
N GLN A 106 -10.76 -6.00 3.09
CA GLN A 106 -10.66 -6.48 4.46
C GLN A 106 -9.34 -7.21 4.69
N GLU A 107 -8.94 -8.10 3.78
CA GLU A 107 -7.66 -8.80 3.87
C GLU A 107 -6.48 -7.82 3.89
N LEU A 108 -6.47 -6.85 2.99
CA LEU A 108 -5.44 -5.82 2.94
C LEU A 108 -5.43 -4.95 4.20
N LEU A 109 -6.59 -4.71 4.82
CA LEU A 109 -6.71 -4.00 6.08
C LEU A 109 -6.15 -4.82 7.25
N GLU A 110 -6.44 -6.12 7.30
CA GLU A 110 -5.87 -7.04 8.29
C GLU A 110 -4.34 -7.10 8.16
N ARG A 111 -3.82 -7.22 6.93
CA ARG A 111 -2.39 -7.18 6.65
C ARG A 111 -1.75 -5.85 7.06
N LEU A 112 -2.44 -4.72 6.85
CA LEU A 112 -1.99 -3.40 7.29
C LEU A 112 -1.89 -3.33 8.81
N LEU A 113 -2.90 -3.83 9.53
CA LEU A 113 -2.90 -3.83 11.00
C LEU A 113 -1.75 -4.67 11.57
N ILE A 114 -1.57 -5.90 11.08
CA ILE A 114 -0.47 -6.79 11.51
C ILE A 114 0.91 -6.12 11.33
N ARG A 115 1.09 -5.36 10.25
CA ARG A 115 2.34 -4.61 10.02
C ARG A 115 2.55 -3.49 11.04
N LEU A 116 1.52 -2.69 11.30
CA LEU A 116 1.59 -1.60 12.27
C LEU A 116 1.84 -2.12 13.70
N ASP A 117 1.28 -3.28 14.05
CA ASP A 117 1.52 -3.94 15.34
C ASP A 117 2.96 -4.48 15.45
N THR A 118 3.50 -5.05 14.36
CA THR A 118 4.90 -5.54 14.32
C THR A 118 5.91 -4.40 14.45
N GLU A 119 5.66 -3.23 13.86
CA GLU A 119 6.53 -2.05 13.97
C GLU A 119 6.54 -1.46 15.39
N LYS A 120 5.41 -1.51 16.11
CA LYS A 120 5.34 -1.12 17.54
C LYS A 120 6.11 -2.06 18.47
N GLY A 121 6.30 -3.32 18.09
CA GLY A 121 7.05 -4.31 18.87
C GLY A 121 8.57 -4.25 18.70
N SER A 122 9.09 -3.52 17.70
CA SER A 122 10.52 -3.55 17.34
C SER A 122 11.39 -2.49 18.02
N SER A 123 10.84 -1.62 18.88
CA SER A 123 11.64 -0.68 19.69
C SER A 123 11.96 -1.29 21.05
N GLY A 124 12.83 -2.30 21.08
CA GLY A 124 13.24 -3.00 22.30
C GLY A 124 14.58 -3.73 22.19
N HIS A 125 15.66 -2.98 22.44
CA HIS A 125 17.02 -3.37 22.86
C HIS A 125 18.06 -4.04 21.93
N VAL A 126 19.20 -3.33 21.87
CA VAL A 126 20.60 -3.74 21.69
C VAL A 126 21.05 -4.73 22.78
N GLY A 127 22.06 -5.55 22.48
CA GLY A 127 22.99 -6.07 23.49
C GLY A 127 23.01 -7.60 23.56
N GLY A 128 24.11 -8.19 23.10
CA GLY A 128 24.34 -9.63 23.20
C GLY A 128 24.67 -10.07 24.61
N GLU A 129 24.46 -11.36 24.88
CA GLU A 129 25.23 -12.15 25.82
C GLU A 129 25.12 -13.62 25.42
N ALA A 130 26.27 -14.25 25.28
CA ALA A 130 26.40 -15.70 25.15
C ALA A 130 26.24 -16.32 26.54
N CYS A 131 25.47 -17.40 26.65
CA CYS A 131 25.68 -18.41 27.68
C CYS A 131 25.53 -19.79 27.05
N THR A 132 26.64 -20.52 27.11
CA THR A 132 26.80 -21.95 26.91
C THR A 132 26.13 -22.77 28.03
N GLU A 133 26.07 -24.08 27.78
CA GLU A 133 25.81 -25.23 28.68
C GLU A 133 24.36 -25.73 28.80
N VAL A 134 24.04 -27.04 28.83
CA VAL A 134 24.73 -28.35 28.65
C VAL A 134 23.61 -29.40 28.46
N GLU A 135 23.97 -30.67 28.21
CA GLU A 135 23.21 -31.94 28.21
C GLU A 135 22.68 -32.41 26.85
N GLN A 136 23.06 -33.58 26.31
CA GLN A 136 23.62 -34.82 26.87
C GLN A 136 24.70 -35.42 25.97
#